data_AF-A0A7L7Z2A3-F1
#
_entry.id   AF-A0A7L7Z2A3-F1
#
_cell.length_a   1.000
_cell.length_b   1.000
_cell.length_c   1.000
_cell.angle_alpha   90.00
_cell.angle_beta   90.00
_cell.angle_gamma   90.00
#
_symmetry.space_group_name_H-M   'P 1'
#
loop_
_entity.id
_entity.type
_entity.pdbx_description
1 polymer ?
#
loop_
_entity_poly.entity_id
_entity_poly.type
_entity_poly.pdbx_seq_one_letter_code
_entity_poly.pdbx_strand_id
1 'polypeptide(L)'
;MAITNLPYDDDLILEGVRATTAISEETRDVQVDFTTAGTSTEDVARISVTTTWTVPAADAVRILVAAIPAGTAHEVPAGDPAADLPAL
;
A
#
# COMPACT_ATOMS: atom_id res chain seq x y z
N MET A 1 -18.94 13.66 3.03
CA MET A 1 -17.76 12.89 3.46
C MET A 1 -16.95 12.59 2.21
N ALA A 2 -15.78 13.20 2.06
CA ALA A 2 -14.87 12.89 0.96
C ALA A 2 -13.89 11.81 1.45
N ILE A 3 -14.06 10.57 0.98
CA ILE A 3 -12.97 9.59 1.01
C ILE A 3 -11.97 10.13 -0.01
N THR A 4 -10.90 10.73 0.47
CA THR A 4 -9.87 11.28 -0.41
C THR A 4 -9.10 10.09 -0.96
N ASN A 5 -9.50 9.60 -2.14
CA ASN A 5 -8.74 8.70 -2.99
C ASN A 5 -7.44 9.41 -3.39
N LEU A 6 -6.45 9.47 -2.51
CA LEU A 6 -5.07 9.55 -2.99
C LEU A 6 -4.73 8.18 -3.58
N PRO A 7 -4.27 8.10 -4.84
CA PRO A 7 -3.99 6.82 -5.48
C PRO A 7 -2.66 6.30 -4.95
N TYR A 8 -2.69 5.55 -3.85
CA TYR A 8 -1.53 4.74 -3.51
C TYR A 8 -1.38 3.65 -4.57
N ASP A 9 -0.14 3.33 -4.91
CA ASP A 9 0.17 2.21 -5.79
C ASP A 9 0.12 0.91 -4.97
N ASP A 10 -0.89 0.08 -5.24
CA ASP A 10 -1.13 -1.17 -4.50
C ASP A 10 0.04 -2.15 -4.65
N ASP A 11 0.72 -2.17 -5.79
CA ASP A 11 1.88 -3.03 -6.02
C ASP A 11 3.07 -2.58 -5.17
N LEU A 12 3.30 -1.27 -5.03
CA LEU A 12 4.33 -0.72 -4.14
C LEU A 12 4.02 -0.95 -2.66
N ILE A 13 2.74 -0.85 -2.27
CA ILE A 13 2.33 -1.21 -0.90
C ILE A 13 2.62 -2.69 -0.64
N LEU A 14 2.21 -3.57 -1.55
CA LEU A 14 2.39 -5.02 -1.39
C LEU A 14 3.88 -5.39 -1.36
N GLU A 15 4.71 -4.79 -2.21
CA GLU A 15 6.15 -4.99 -2.20
C GLU A 15 6.76 -4.52 -0.88
N GLY A 16 6.39 -3.32 -0.42
CA GLY A 16 6.87 -2.76 0.83
C GLY A 16 6.51 -3.62 2.05
N VAL A 17 5.28 -4.13 2.09
CA VAL A 17 4.82 -5.03 3.16
C VAL A 17 5.59 -6.35 3.15
N ARG A 18 5.86 -6.94 1.96
CA ARG A 18 6.65 -8.17 1.82
C ARG A 18 8.13 -8.00 2.17
N ALA A 19 8.68 -6.80 1.97
CA ALA A 19 10.07 -6.48 2.32
C ALA A 19 10.27 -6.18 3.82
N THR A 20 9.20 -5.87 4.55
CA THR A 20 9.23 -5.58 5.99
C THR A 20 9.09 -6.84 6.83
N THR A 21 9.71 -6.85 8.01
CA THR A 21 9.43 -7.88 9.03
C THR A 21 8.07 -7.62 9.65
N ALA A 22 7.07 -8.40 9.25
CA ALA A 22 5.76 -8.37 9.87
C ALA A 22 5.80 -8.92 11.31
N ILE A 23 5.04 -8.29 12.19
CA ILE A 23 4.75 -8.78 13.55
C ILE A 23 3.87 -10.04 13.46
N SER A 24 2.91 -10.03 12.53
CA SER A 24 2.01 -11.14 12.25
C SER A 24 1.53 -11.10 10.80
N GLU A 25 1.30 -12.27 10.23
CA GLU A 25 0.70 -12.47 8.93
C GLU A 25 -0.46 -13.46 9.07
N GLU A 26 -1.62 -13.11 8.54
CA GLU A 26 -2.79 -13.99 8.47
C GLU A 26 -3.26 -14.08 7.03
N THR A 27 -3.32 -15.30 6.50
CA THR A 27 -3.88 -15.59 5.17
C THR A 27 -5.25 -16.22 5.32
N ARG A 28 -6.25 -15.65 4.65
CA ARG A 28 -7.65 -16.08 4.65
C ARG A 28 -8.22 -16.04 3.24
N ASP A 29 -9.41 -16.64 3.09
CA ASP A 29 -10.20 -16.58 1.86
C ASP A 29 -9.41 -17.03 0.62
N VAL A 30 -8.72 -18.17 0.72
CA VAL A 30 -7.98 -18.77 -0.40
C VAL A 30 -8.98 -19.47 -1.33
N GLN A 31 -9.11 -18.96 -2.54
CA GLN A 31 -9.96 -19.54 -3.59
C GLN A 31 -9.11 -19.88 -4.81
N VAL A 32 -9.35 -21.07 -5.36
CA VAL A 32 -8.72 -21.54 -6.60
C VAL A 32 -9.82 -21.84 -7.61
N ASP A 33 -9.87 -21.06 -8.67
CA ASP A 33 -10.82 -21.22 -9.77
C ASP A 33 -10.09 -21.71 -11.01
N PHE A 34 -10.42 -22.90 -11.49
CA PHE A 34 -9.95 -23.37 -12.80
C PHE A 34 -10.79 -22.71 -13.90
N THR A 35 -10.12 -22.13 -14.90
CA THR A 35 -10.80 -21.46 -16.03
C THR A 35 -11.39 -22.46 -17.03
N THR A 36 -10.96 -23.72 -16.94
CA THR A 36 -11.41 -24.86 -17.73
C THR A 36 -11.87 -25.99 -16.78
N ALA A 37 -12.53 -27.01 -17.33
CA ALA A 37 -13.00 -28.16 -16.55
C ALA A 37 -11.87 -29.13 -16.16
N GLY A 38 -10.65 -28.92 -16.66
CA GLY A 38 -9.48 -29.74 -16.41
C GLY A 38 -8.65 -29.24 -15.23
N THR A 39 -7.87 -30.15 -14.63
CA THR A 39 -6.84 -29.86 -13.63
C THR A 39 -5.46 -30.26 -14.13
N SER A 40 -5.29 -30.36 -15.46
CA SER A 40 -4.02 -30.69 -16.09
C SER A 40 -3.03 -29.53 -15.92
N THR A 41 -1.73 -29.82 -16.04
CA THR A 41 -0.67 -28.79 -15.92
C THR A 41 -0.70 -27.74 -17.01
N GLU A 42 -1.44 -27.99 -18.09
CA GLU A 42 -1.68 -27.06 -19.20
C GLU A 42 -2.89 -26.13 -18.97
N ASP A 43 -3.71 -26.40 -17.95
CA ASP A 43 -4.88 -25.59 -17.63
C ASP A 43 -4.51 -24.34 -16.81
N VAL A 44 -5.28 -23.26 -17.00
CA VAL A 44 -5.08 -21.99 -16.28
C VAL A 44 -6.00 -21.94 -15.06
N ALA A 45 -5.42 -21.70 -13.88
CA ALA A 45 -6.16 -21.45 -12.66
C ALA A 45 -5.95 -20.00 -12.18
N ARG A 46 -7.03 -19.36 -11.74
CA ARG A 46 -6.98 -18.11 -10.99
C ARG A 46 -6.94 -18.44 -9.51
N ILE A 47 -5.94 -17.92 -8.82
CA ILE A 47 -5.80 -18.05 -7.36
C ILE A 47 -6.06 -16.68 -6.76
N SER A 48 -7.08 -16.58 -5.89
CA SER A 48 -7.40 -15.38 -5.13
C SER A 48 -7.08 -15.63 -3.67
N VAL A 49 -6.35 -14.73 -3.04
CA VAL A 49 -5.92 -14.85 -1.64
C VAL A 49 -6.08 -13.49 -0.98
N THR A 50 -6.62 -13.49 0.24
CA THR A 50 -6.61 -12.31 1.09
C THR A 50 -5.57 -12.50 2.19
N THR A 51 -4.55 -11.66 2.21
CA THR A 51 -3.53 -11.69 3.26
C THR A 51 -3.54 -10.37 4.02
N THR A 52 -3.53 -10.45 5.35
CA THR A 52 -3.46 -9.31 6.26
C THR A 52 -2.12 -9.34 6.98
N TRP A 53 -1.41 -8.22 6.95
CA TRP A 53 -0.14 -8.05 7.66
C TRP A 53 -0.28 -7.06 8.80
N THR A 54 0.29 -7.41 9.94
CA THR A 54 0.51 -6.48 11.05
C THR A 54 1.99 -6.11 11.05
N VAL A 55 2.30 -4.84 10.79
CA VAL A 55 3.67 -4.32 10.76
C VAL A 55 3.83 -3.20 11.78
N PRO A 56 5.07 -2.87 12.20
CA PRO A 56 5.30 -1.69 13.04
C PRO A 56 4.81 -0.42 12.33
N ALA A 57 4.23 0.52 13.10
CA ALA A 57 3.65 1.74 12.54
C ALA A 57 4.69 2.58 11.75
N ALA A 58 5.95 2.60 12.20
CA ALA A 58 7.02 3.29 11.50
C ALA A 58 7.27 2.71 10.09
N ASP A 59 7.16 1.39 9.93
CA ASP A 59 7.30 0.72 8.65
C ASP A 59 6.07 0.92 7.77
N ALA A 60 4.86 0.85 8.34
CA ALA A 60 3.63 1.17 7.61
C ALA A 60 3.67 2.57 6.97
N VAL A 61 4.14 3.58 7.72
CA VAL A 61 4.29 4.94 7.21
C VAL A 61 5.33 5.00 6.09
N ARG A 62 6.47 4.31 6.25
CA ARG A 62 7.52 4.27 5.20
C ARG A 62 7.00 3.63 3.91
N ILE A 63 6.25 2.53 4.02
CA ILE A 63 5.63 1.83 2.90
C ILE A 63 4.64 2.77 2.20
N LEU A 64 3.75 3.43 2.96
CA LEU A 64 2.78 4.36 2.38
C LEU A 64 3.43 5.55 1.70
N VAL A 65 4.50 6.11 2.25
CA VAL A 65 5.25 7.22 1.63
C VAL A 65 5.90 6.78 0.31
N ALA A 66 6.47 5.57 0.27
CA ALA A 66 7.08 5.02 -0.94
C ALA A 66 6.05 4.70 -2.02
N ALA A 67 4.81 4.38 -1.64
CA ALA A 67 3.72 4.05 -2.55
C ALA A 67 2.97 5.27 -3.13
N ILE A 68 3.39 6.51 -2.79
CA ILE A 68 2.83 7.71 -3.41
C ILE A 68 3.41 7.83 -4.82
N PRO A 69 2.59 7.82 -5.89
CA PRO A 69 3.10 7.94 -7.25
C PRO A 69 3.82 9.28 -7.43
N ALA A 70 5.01 9.21 -8.05
CA ALA A 70 5.86 10.35 -8.36
C ALA A 70 5.15 11.27 -9.38
N GLY A 71 4.28 12.15 -8.88
CA GLY A 71 3.40 13.01 -9.67
C GLY A 71 2.36 13.72 -8.80
N THR A 72 2.00 13.13 -7.67
CA THR A 72 1.29 13.77 -6.54
C THR A 72 2.27 14.37 -5.55
N ALA A 73 3.22 15.18 -6.05
CA ALA A 73 3.97 16.05 -5.16
C ALA A 73 2.96 16.98 -4.50
N HIS A 74 2.73 16.77 -3.20
CA HIS A 74 2.06 17.72 -2.33
C HIS A 74 2.74 19.07 -2.56
N GLU A 75 2.01 20.03 -3.13
CA GLU A 75 2.39 21.43 -3.07
C GLU A 75 2.45 21.76 -1.57
N VAL A 76 3.65 21.69 -1.00
CA VAL A 76 3.91 22.23 0.33
C VAL A 76 3.70 23.72 0.15
N PRO A 77 2.68 24.35 0.77
CA PRO A 77 2.63 25.80 0.77
C PRO A 77 3.93 26.24 1.44
N ALA A 78 4.80 26.90 0.68
CA ALA A 78 5.97 27.54 1.22
C ALA A 78 5.47 28.53 2.26
N GLY A 79 5.50 28.13 3.54
CA GLY A 79 5.22 29.01 4.65
C GLY A 79 6.20 30.16 4.55
N ASP A 80 5.69 31.36 4.31
CA ASP A 80 6.44 32.61 4.32
C ASP A 80 7.34 32.64 5.57
N PRO A 81 8.68 32.69 5.44
CA PRO A 81 9.59 32.80 6.58
C PRO A 81 9.55 34.19 7.26
N ALA A 82 8.53 35.01 6.99
CA ALA A 82 8.45 36.40 7.41
C ALA A 82 7.43 36.68 8.53
N ALA A 83 6.83 35.66 9.16
CA ALA A 83 5.73 35.86 10.11
C ALA A 83 6.08 35.68 11.60
N ASP A 84 7.35 35.47 11.98
CA ASP A 84 7.71 35.37 13.40
C ASP A 84 8.98 36.16 13.75
N LEU A 85 8.81 37.48 13.82
CA LEU A 85 9.65 38.34 14.65
C LEU A 85 8.71 39.13 15.57
N PRO A 86 8.61 38.82 16.87
CA PRO A 86 7.94 39.73 17.79
C PRO A 86 8.75 41.03 17.87
N ALA A 87 8.08 42.13 17.52
CA ALA A 87 8.59 43.48 17.73
C ALA A 87 8.57 43.80 19.24
N LEU A 88 9.75 44.18 19.75
CA LEU A 88 10.08 44.94 20.97
C LEU A 88 9.34 44.59 22.28
#